data_AF-A0A1J3CA10-F1
#
_entry.id   AF-A0A1J3CA10-F1
#
_cell.length_a   1.000
_cell.length_b   1.000
_cell.length_c   1.000
_cell.angle_alpha   90.00
_cell.angle_beta   90.00
_cell.angle_gamma   90.00
#
_symmetry.space_group_name_H-M   'P 1'
#
loop_
_entity.id
_entity.type
_entity.pdbx_description
1 polymer ?
#
loop_
_entity_poly.entity_id
_entity_poly.type
_entity_poly.pdbx_seq_one_letter_code
_entity_poly.pdbx_strand_id
1 'polypeptide(L)' 'EEVVELALLCAQPHPNLRPRMSQVLKVLEGLVEQSGYEQTQSGYEARALSVSRNYSNGHEENSFIIEAIELSGPR' A
#
# COMPACT_ATOMS: atom_id res chain seq x y z
N GLU A 1 -8.35 14.06 -10.82
CA GLU A 1 -7.03 14.68 -11.01
C GLU A 1 -6.14 14.50 -9.79
N GLU A 2 -6.54 15.01 -8.61
CA GLU A 2 -5.68 15.14 -7.42
C GLU A 2 -4.99 13.84 -6.95
N VAL A 3 -5.70 12.70 -6.97
CA VAL A 3 -5.13 11.39 -6.60
C VAL A 3 -4.02 10.94 -7.56
N VAL A 4 -4.17 11.24 -8.86
CA VAL A 4 -3.20 10.85 -9.90
C VAL A 4 -1.92 11.68 -9.74
N GLU A 5 -2.07 12.98 -9.48
CA GLU A 5 -0.93 13.87 -9.21
C GLU A 5 -0.18 13.44 -7.93
N LEU A 6 -0.92 13.12 -6.87
CA LEU A 6 -0.33 12.61 -5.63
C LEU A 6 0.42 11.29 -5.85
N ALA A 7 -0.13 10.38 -6.65
CA ALA A 7 0.52 9.11 -6.99
C ALA A 7 1.83 9.33 -7.77
N LEU A 8 1.83 10.26 -8.73
CA LEU A 8 3.02 10.63 -9.50
C LEU A 8 4.12 11.24 -8.60
N LEU A 9 3.75 12.05 -7.61
CA LEU A 9 4.69 12.62 -6.63
C LEU A 9 5.27 11.54 -5.70
N CYS A 10 4.46 10.58 -5.26
CA CYS A 10 4.92 9.45 -4.44
C CYS A 10 5.83 8.49 -5.21
N ALA A 11 5.60 8.32 -6.52
CA ALA A 11 6.37 7.42 -7.39
C ALA A 11 7.66 8.05 -7.97
N GLN A 12 8.05 9.25 -7.53
CA GLN A 12 9.24 9.93 -8.04
C GLN A 12 10.50 9.06 -7.91
N PRO A 13 11.35 9.00 -8.96
CA PRO A 13 12.57 8.18 -8.94
C PRO A 13 13.54 8.68 -7.88
N HIS A 14 13.63 10.00 -7.68
CA HIS A 14 14.46 10.60 -6.65
C HIS A 14 13.72 10.62 -5.30
N PRO A 15 14.24 9.97 -4.26
CA PRO A 15 13.55 9.86 -2.96
C PRO A 15 13.35 11.21 -2.27
N ASN A 16 14.24 12.19 -2.53
CA ASN A 16 14.17 13.52 -1.94
C ASN A 16 13.02 14.38 -2.49
N LEU A 17 12.43 13.99 -3.63
CA LEU A 17 11.29 14.70 -4.23
C LEU A 17 9.96 14.11 -3.77
N ARG A 18 9.97 12.94 -3.12
CA ARG A 18 8.75 12.32 -2.61
C ARG A 18 8.23 13.12 -1.41
N PRO A 19 6.91 13.32 -1.29
CA PRO A 19 6.32 13.99 -0.15
C PRO A 19 6.49 13.16 1.12
N ARG A 20 6.47 13.82 2.29
CA ARG A 20 6.38 13.10 3.57
C ARG A 20 5.02 12.42 3.68
N MET A 21 4.98 11.28 4.35
CA MET A 21 3.73 10.52 4.51
C MET A 21 2.64 11.31 5.24
N SER A 22 3.01 12.20 6.16
CA SER A 22 2.08 13.12 6.81
C SER A 22 1.43 14.11 5.82
N GLN A 23 2.13 14.51 4.77
CA GLN A 23 1.58 15.38 3.72
C GLN A 23 0.64 14.57 2.81
N VAL A 24 1.01 13.34 2.46
CA VAL A 24 0.17 12.43 1.67
C VAL A 24 -1.15 12.16 2.38
N LEU A 25 -1.10 11.80 3.67
CA LEU A 25 -2.30 11.53 4.47
C LEU A 25 -3.22 12.75 4.56
N LYS A 26 -2.67 13.95 4.76
CA LYS A 26 -3.47 15.18 4.80
C LYS A 26 -4.26 15.42 3.51
N VAL A 27 -3.66 15.14 2.35
CA VAL A 27 -4.34 15.26 1.05
C VAL A 27 -5.41 14.18 0.92
N LEU A 28 -5.09 12.93 1.26
CA LEU A 28 -6.03 11.82 1.19
C LEU A 28 -7.24 11.99 2.14
N GLU A 29 -7.03 12.48 3.35
CA GLU A 29 -8.09 12.78 4.31
C GLU A 29 -9.06 13.83 3.74
N GLY A 30 -8.55 14.92 3.16
CA GLY A 30 -9.39 15.96 2.54
C GLY A 30 -10.17 15.45 1.32
N LEU A 31 -9.67 14.44 0.62
CA LEU A 31 -10.39 13.79 -0.49
C LEU A 31 -11.49 12.85 0.00
N VAL A 32 -11.26 12.13 1.10
CA VAL A 32 -12.27 11.28 1.74
C VAL A 32 -13.45 12.13 2.20
N GLU A 33 -13.18 13.26 2.87
CA GLU A 33 -14.21 14.21 3.31
C GLU A 33 -15.07 14.72 2.15
N GLN A 34 -14.47 15.00 0.99
CA GLN A 34 -15.18 15.45 -0.22
C GLN A 34 -16.02 14.35 -0.86
N SER A 35 -15.58 13.09 -0.75
CA SER A 35 -16.25 11.95 -1.38
C SER A 35 -17.54 11.51 -0.65
N GLY A 36 -17.83 12.07 0.53
CA GLY A 36 -18.97 11.68 1.36
C GLY A 36 -18.90 10.24 1.86
N TYR A 37 -17.74 9.58 1.71
CA TYR A 37 -17.51 8.25 2.24
C TYR A 37 -17.17 8.38 3.72
N GLU A 38 -18.16 8.18 4.58
CA GLU A 38 -17.99 8.09 6.03
C GLU A 38 -17.08 6.88 6.31
N GLN A 39 -15.77 7.15 6.41
CA GLN A 39 -14.78 6.17 6.80
C GLN A 39 -15.05 5.83 8.26
N THR A 40 -15.86 4.81 8.50
CA THR A 40 -15.90 4.10 9.79
C THR A 40 -14.45 3.86 10.17
N GLN A 41 -14.04 4.30 11.36
CA GLN A 41 -12.70 4.20 11.92
C GLN A 41 -12.14 2.77 11.80
N SER A 42 -11.71 2.39 10.62
CA SER A 42 -10.87 1.23 10.41
C SER A 42 -9.51 1.78 10.73
N GLY A 43 -9.16 1.64 12.01
CA GLY A 43 -7.84 1.98 12.49
C GLY A 43 -6.81 1.43 11.53
N TYR A 44 -5.67 2.10 11.49
CA TYR A 44 -4.39 1.51 11.12
C TYR A 44 -4.07 0.35 12.11
N GLU A 45 -4.99 -0.60 12.29
CA GLU A 45 -4.60 -1.96 12.57
C GLU A 45 -3.69 -2.31 11.41
N ALA A 46 -2.40 -2.18 11.68
CA ALA A 46 -1.39 -3.03 11.16
C ALA A 46 -1.86 -4.47 11.40
N ARG A 47 -2.83 -4.93 10.59
CA ARG A 47 -2.66 -6.18 9.88
C ARG A 47 -1.36 -5.99 9.12
N ALA A 48 -0.25 -6.15 9.85
CA ALA A 48 1.00 -6.60 9.32
C ALA A 48 0.60 -7.64 8.30
N LEU A 49 0.74 -7.26 7.02
CA LEU A 49 0.26 -7.95 5.83
C LEU A 49 -0.04 -9.40 6.19
N SER A 50 -1.29 -9.72 6.49
CA SER A 50 -1.67 -11.08 6.87
C SER A 50 -1.68 -11.98 5.63
N VAL A 51 -0.75 -11.73 4.70
CA VAL A 51 -0.38 -12.56 3.57
C VAL A 51 0.10 -13.92 4.10
N SER A 52 0.67 -13.98 5.32
CA SER A 52 1.14 -15.23 5.92
C SER A 52 0.09 -16.06 6.67
N ARG A 53 -1.15 -15.59 6.92
CA ARG A 53 -2.09 -16.31 7.83
C ARG A 53 -3.03 -17.31 7.14
N ASN A 54 -3.00 -17.45 5.81
CA ASN A 54 -3.94 -18.31 5.08
C ASN A 54 -3.31 -19.47 4.28
N TYR A 55 -2.07 -19.87 4.56
CA TYR A 55 -1.43 -21.05 3.93
C TYR A 55 -1.36 -22.28 4.85
N SER A 56 -2.35 -22.47 5.71
CA SER A 56 -2.47 -23.70 6.50
C SER A 56 -3.87 -24.29 6.36
N ASN A 57 -4.18 -24.82 5.18
CA ASN A 57 -5.17 -25.89 5.08
C ASN A 57 -4.91 -26.78 3.85
N GLY A 58 -3.99 -27.73 4.04
CA GLY A 58 -4.01 -29.08 3.46
C GLY A 58 -4.20 -29.22 1.95
N HIS A 59 -3.11 -29.04 1.19
CA HIS A 59 -2.80 -29.95 0.08
C HIS A 59 -1.30 -29.87 -0.23
N GLU A 60 -0.59 -30.92 0.18
CA GLU A 60 0.80 -31.17 -0.13
C GLU A 60 0.93 -31.47 -1.64
N GLU A 61 1.19 -30.46 -2.46
CA GLU A 61 2.10 -30.55 -3.61
C GLU A 61 2.29 -29.18 -4.26
N ASN A 62 3.54 -28.70 -4.22
CA ASN A 62 4.05 -27.53 -4.94
C ASN A 62 3.53 -26.14 -4.52
N SER A 63 3.83 -25.73 -3.28
CA SER A 63 3.83 -24.31 -2.91
C SER A 63 5.10 -23.65 -3.46
N PHE A 64 5.00 -22.94 -4.58
CA PHE A 64 6.09 -22.09 -5.06
C PHE A 64 6.16 -20.85 -4.18
N ILE A 65 7.01 -20.90 -3.14
CA ILE A 65 7.34 -19.72 -2.34
C ILE A 65 8.24 -18.85 -3.21
N ILE A 66 7.67 -17.75 -3.74
CA ILE A 66 8.44 -16.77 -4.51
C ILE A 66 9.48 -16.14 -3.57
N GLU A 67 10.76 -16.35 -3.85
CA GLU A 67 11.83 -15.75 -3.07
C GLU A 67 11.84 -14.23 -3.28
N ALA A 68 12.20 -13.48 -2.23
CA ALA A 68 12.23 -12.01 -2.29
C ALA A 68 13.17 -11.47 -3.40
N ILE A 69 14.14 -12.27 -3.83
CA ILE A 69 15.06 -11.95 -4.93
C ILE A 69 14.35 -11.86 -6.28
N GLU A 70 13.31 -12.67 -6.51
CA GLU A 70 12.51 -12.70 -7.75
C GLU A 70 11.53 -11.52 -7.83
N LEU A 71 11.31 -10.81 -6.72
CA LEU A 71 10.45 -9.64 -6.62
C LEU A 71 11.18 -8.33 -6.89
N SER A 72 12.53 -8.34 -6.92
CA SER A 72 13.33 -7.18 -7.29
C SER A 72 13.37 -7.07 -8.81
N GLY A 73 12.31 -6.54 -9.42
CA GLY A 73 12.30 -6.18 -10.83
C GLY A 73 13.48 -5.27 -11.23
N PRO A 74 13.67 -5.01 -12.54
CA PRO A 74 14.79 -4.21 -13.04
C PRO A 74 14.87 -2.84 -12.35
N ARG A 75 16.08 -2.48 -11.93
CA ARG A 75 16.40 -1.21 -11.27
C ARG A 75 16.53 -0.06 -12.26
#